data_AF-A0A2V8TAG3-F1
#
_entry.id   AF-A0A2V8TAG3-F1
#
_cell.length_a   1.000
_cell.length_b   1.000
_cell.length_c   1.000
_cell.angle_alpha   90.00
_cell.angle_beta   90.00
_cell.angle_gamma   90.00
#
_symmetry.space_group_name_H-M   'P 1'
#
loop_
_entity.id
_entity.type
_entity.pdbx_description
1 polymer ?
#
loop_
_entity_poly.entity_id
_entity_poly.type
_entity_poly.pdbx_seq_one_letter_code
_entity_poly.pdbx_strand_id
1 'polypeptide(L)' 'MKRLIVNADDFGFTRGVNRAVVRAFKSGIVTSTTIMANGEAFEDAVQLALANPGLGVGCHLAVVGGLAVARASQLRS' A
#
# COMPACT_ATOMS: atom_id res chain seq x y z
N MET A 1 14.88 25.14 3.15
CA MET A 1 13.62 24.67 2.51
C MET A 1 12.96 23.64 3.41
N LYS A 2 11.62 23.57 3.42
CA LYS A 2 10.86 22.52 4.13
C LYS A 2 10.53 21.37 3.17
N ARG A 3 10.51 20.13 3.66
CA ARG A 3 10.10 18.93 2.90
C ARG A 3 8.82 18.37 3.51
N LEU A 4 7.88 17.95 2.67
CA LEU A 4 6.61 17.32 3.08
C LEU A 4 6.43 16.02 2.30
N ILE A 5 6.02 14.96 2.99
CA ILE A 5 5.61 13.69 2.41
C ILE A 5 4.14 13.52 2.74
N VAL A 6 3.31 13.28 1.73
CA VAL A 6 1.90 12.95 1.88
C VAL A 6 1.74 11.47 1.55
N ASN A 7 1.55 10.66 2.59
CA ASN A 7 1.40 9.21 2.46
C ASN A 7 -0.08 8.83 2.39
N ALA A 8 -0.45 7.99 1.43
CA ALA A 8 -1.73 7.29 1.44
C ALA A 8 -1.55 5.88 2.01
N ASP A 9 -2.34 5.49 2.99
CA ASP A 9 -2.28 4.16 3.60
C ASP A 9 -3.15 3.13 2.84
N ASP A 10 -3.03 1.87 3.25
CA ASP A 10 -3.87 0.74 2.80
C ASP A 10 -3.74 0.34 1.32
N PHE A 11 -2.65 0.70 0.66
CA PHE A 11 -2.40 0.23 -0.70
C PHE A 11 -2.23 -1.30 -0.71
N GLY A 12 -2.94 -1.98 -1.58
CA GLY A 12 -3.07 -3.43 -1.58
C GLY A 12 -4.29 -3.96 -0.81
N PHE A 13 -5.05 -3.13 -0.09
CA PHE A 13 -6.23 -3.60 0.66
C PHE A 13 -7.37 -4.03 -0.26
N THR A 14 -7.80 -3.17 -1.18
CA THR A 14 -8.79 -3.48 -2.22
C THR A 14 -8.42 -2.81 -3.54
N ARG A 15 -8.91 -3.32 -4.67
CA ARG A 15 -8.70 -2.66 -5.98
C ARG A 15 -9.28 -1.24 -6.01
N GLY A 16 -10.33 -0.96 -5.22
CA GLY A 16 -10.90 0.38 -5.09
C GLY A 16 -9.93 1.35 -4.43
N VAL A 17 -9.33 0.94 -3.32
CA VAL A 17 -8.30 1.69 -2.61
C VAL A 17 -7.09 1.91 -3.51
N ASN A 18 -6.63 0.87 -4.22
CA ASN A 18 -5.50 0.98 -5.14
C ASN A 18 -5.71 2.06 -6.21
N ARG A 19 -6.89 2.06 -6.86
CA ARG A 19 -7.25 3.09 -7.84
C ARG A 19 -7.30 4.49 -7.22
N ALA A 20 -7.80 4.61 -6.00
CA ALA A 20 -7.87 5.89 -5.29
C ALA A 20 -6.47 6.43 -4.97
N VAL A 21 -5.56 5.59 -4.47
CA VAL A 21 -4.14 5.94 -4.22
C VAL A 21 -3.48 6.44 -5.50
N VAL A 22 -3.58 5.69 -6.60
CA VAL A 22 -2.99 6.08 -7.89
C VAL A 22 -3.60 7.37 -8.43
N ARG A 23 -4.92 7.56 -8.30
CA ARG A 23 -5.57 8.82 -8.69
C ARG A 23 -5.09 9.99 -7.84
N ALA A 24 -4.96 9.81 -6.53
CA ALA A 24 -4.49 10.85 -5.61
C ALA A 24 -3.01 11.21 -5.83
N PHE A 25 -2.20 10.26 -6.33
CA PHE A 25 -0.83 10.51 -6.77
C PHE A 25 -0.79 11.26 -8.12
N LYS A 26 -1.52 10.78 -9.13
CA LYS A 26 -1.50 11.37 -10.49
C LYS A 26 -2.17 12.73 -10.59
N SER A 27 -3.18 12.99 -9.76
CA SER A 27 -4.07 14.15 -9.89
C SER A 27 -4.31 14.85 -8.56
N GLY A 28 -3.47 14.59 -7.55
CA GLY A 28 -3.57 15.17 -6.22
C GLY A 28 -2.20 15.47 -5.63
N ILE A 29 -2.11 15.39 -4.30
CA ILE A 29 -0.90 15.76 -3.53
C ILE A 29 -0.18 14.56 -2.92
N VAL A 30 -0.67 13.34 -3.13
CA VAL A 30 -0.03 12.13 -2.57
C VAL A 30 1.35 11.98 -3.20
N THR A 31 2.36 11.78 -2.38
CA THR A 31 3.75 11.60 -2.80
C THR A 31 4.26 10.19 -2.53
N SER A 32 3.64 9.48 -1.58
CA SER A 32 4.00 8.11 -1.22
C SER A 32 2.78 7.29 -0.78
N THR A 33 2.98 5.99 -0.68
CA THR A 33 2.01 5.06 -0.10
C THR A 33 2.72 3.95 0.66
N THR A 34 1.99 3.21 1.49
CA THR A 34 2.48 2.00 2.16
C THR A 34 1.65 0.80 1.71
N ILE A 35 2.32 -0.26 1.23
CA ILE A 35 1.68 -1.44 0.65
C ILE A 35 1.51 -2.57 1.68
N MET A 36 0.32 -3.17 1.73
CA MET A 36 -0.03 -4.33 2.54
C MET A 36 0.27 -5.62 1.79
N ALA A 37 1.34 -6.33 2.17
CA ALA A 37 1.74 -7.59 1.54
C ALA A 37 0.73 -8.73 1.73
N ASN A 38 -0.12 -8.64 2.74
CA ASN A 38 -1.21 -9.58 3.01
C ASN A 38 -2.59 -9.07 2.58
N GLY A 39 -2.65 -7.95 1.86
CA GLY A 39 -3.90 -7.39 1.34
C GLY A 39 -4.44 -8.20 0.15
N GLU A 40 -5.76 -8.30 0.03
CA GLU A 40 -6.41 -9.07 -1.05
C GLU A 40 -6.09 -8.54 -2.46
N ALA A 41 -5.76 -7.24 -2.57
CA ALA A 41 -5.40 -6.59 -3.82
C ALA A 41 -3.90 -6.27 -3.94
N PHE A 42 -3.04 -7.00 -3.21
CA PHE A 42 -1.59 -6.80 -3.22
C PHE A 42 -0.99 -6.85 -4.63
N GLU A 43 -1.30 -7.88 -5.43
CA GLU A 43 -0.73 -8.02 -6.77
C GLU A 43 -1.13 -6.87 -7.71
N ASP A 44 -2.38 -6.42 -7.62
CA ASP A 44 -2.88 -5.25 -8.36
C ASP A 44 -2.12 -3.97 -7.95
N ALA A 45 -1.87 -3.79 -6.64
CA ALA A 45 -1.09 -2.69 -6.12
C ALA A 45 0.37 -2.72 -6.61
N VAL A 46 1.00 -3.90 -6.66
CA VAL A 46 2.38 -4.06 -7.19
C VAL A 46 2.45 -3.62 -8.65
N GLN A 47 1.53 -4.08 -9.51
CA GLN A 47 1.52 -3.68 -10.92
C GLN A 47 1.30 -2.17 -11.08
N LEU A 48 0.41 -1.59 -10.27
CA LEU A 48 0.18 -0.15 -10.28
C LEU A 48 1.38 0.65 -9.76
N ALA A 49 2.11 0.18 -8.75
CA ALA A 49 3.35 0.81 -8.29
C ALA A 49 4.42 0.81 -9.39
N LEU A 50 4.64 -0.34 -10.05
CA LEU A 50 5.61 -0.47 -11.14
C LEU A 50 5.28 0.45 -12.32
N ALA A 51 3.99 0.62 -12.63
CA ALA A 51 3.53 1.54 -13.67
C ALA A 51 3.65 3.03 -13.28
N ASN A 52 4.00 3.36 -12.03
CA ASN A 52 4.06 4.73 -11.51
C ASN A 52 5.35 4.96 -10.69
N PRO A 53 6.54 4.96 -11.32
CA PRO A 53 7.84 4.98 -10.63
C PRO A 53 8.12 6.24 -9.78
N GLY A 54 7.31 7.30 -9.89
CA GLY A 54 7.40 8.49 -9.04
C GLY A 54 6.62 8.40 -7.73
N LEU A 55 5.77 7.38 -7.56
CA LEU A 55 5.05 7.13 -6.31
C LEU A 55 6.01 6.42 -5.34
N GLY A 56 6.35 7.05 -4.21
CA GLY A 56 7.11 6.38 -3.17
C GLY A 56 6.32 5.21 -2.57
N VAL A 57 6.93 4.04 -2.38
CA VAL A 57 6.25 2.86 -1.82
C VAL A 57 7.04 2.34 -0.61
N GLY A 58 6.38 2.32 0.55
CA GLY A 58 6.88 1.70 1.78
C GLY A 58 6.06 0.46 2.18
N CYS A 59 6.40 -0.17 3.31
CA CYS A 59 5.65 -1.32 3.82
C CYS A 59 4.57 -0.89 4.82
N HIS A 60 3.34 -1.39 4.66
CA HIS A 60 2.27 -1.27 5.65
C HIS A 60 2.19 -2.57 6.46
N LEU A 61 2.73 -2.57 7.68
CA LEU A 61 2.72 -3.75 8.54
C LEU A 61 1.32 -3.95 9.14
N ALA A 62 0.53 -4.84 8.54
CA ALA A 62 -0.85 -5.09 8.93
C ALA A 62 -0.96 -6.33 9.85
N VAL A 63 -1.30 -6.09 11.12
CA VAL A 63 -1.62 -7.15 12.12
C VAL A 63 -3.13 -7.42 12.19
N VAL A 64 -3.93 -6.53 11.60
CA VAL A 64 -5.40 -6.63 11.47
C VAL A 64 -5.80 -6.35 10.01
N GLY A 65 -6.98 -6.80 9.60
CA GLY A 65 -7.52 -6.49 8.26
C GLY A 65 -7.00 -7.38 7.12
N GLY A 66 -6.28 -8.45 7.42
CA GLY A 66 -5.82 -9.45 6.46
C GLY A 66 -5.39 -10.74 7.17
N LEU A 67 -5.13 -11.80 6.40
CA LEU A 67 -4.56 -13.02 6.95
C LEU A 67 -3.07 -12.82 7.26
N ALA A 68 -2.54 -13.55 8.23
CA ALA A 68 -1.11 -13.56 8.46
C ALA A 68 -0.37 -14.16 7.25
N VAL A 69 0.77 -13.58 6.88
CA VAL A 69 1.66 -14.16 5.86
C VAL A 69 2.31 -15.44 6.38
N ALA A 70 2.62 -15.49 7.67
CA ALA A 70 3.16 -16.67 8.32
C ALA A 70 2.08 -17.73 8.54
N ARG A 71 2.47 -19.01 8.61
CA ARG A 71 1.54 -20.09 8.96
C ARG A 71 1.07 -19.92 10.40
N ALA A 72 -0.19 -20.29 10.67
CA ALA A 72 -0.77 -20.20 12.01
C ALA A 72 0.08 -20.89 13.09
N SER A 73 0.73 -22.03 12.77
CA SER A 73 1.61 -22.76 13.69
C SER A 73 2.87 -22.00 14.12
N GLN A 74 3.24 -20.92 13.42
CA GLN A 74 4.41 -20.10 13.69
C GLN A 74 4.07 -18.83 14.49
N LEU A 75 2.77 -18.50 14.62
CA LEU A 75 2.31 -17.31 15.32
C LEU A 75 2.22 -17.60 16.83
N ARG A 76 2.74 -16.68 17.63
CA ARG A 76 2.62 -16.67 19.10
C ARG A 76 2.22 -15.27 19.54
N SER A 77 1.38 -15.18 20.57
CA SER A 77 0.99 -13.92 21.24
C SER A 77 2.00 -13.53 22.31
#